data_AF-A0A2N3AE82-F1
#
_entry.id   AF-A0A2N3AE82-F1
#
_cell.length_a   1.000
_cell.length_b   1.000
_cell.length_c   1.000
_cell.angle_alpha   90.00
_cell.angle_beta   90.00
_cell.angle_gamma   90.00
#
_symmetry.space_group_name_H-M   'P 1'
#
loop_
_entity.id
_entity.type
_entity.pdbx_description
1 polymer ?
#
loop_
_entity_poly.entity_id
_entity_poly.type
_entity_poly.pdbx_seq_one_letter_code
_entity_poly.pdbx_strand_id
1 'polypeptide(L)'
;MKAIIILLIFLALTSIQGFSQTKRITSFEALMESLNRGERLRIIIHYSQCSYTQDQKNHELIPDVITGMNIDTYEYFASGAVHNLNAFVVFSQTQLIKNPIGGGFVYNYGKVRINADNTVQVTTKYLNPKRLKVLMNQDFTCKINTGNNEGGINLFKENCNAKK
;
A
#
# COMPACT_ATOMS: atom_id res chain seq x y z
N MET A 1 2.91 20.86 50.59
CA MET A 1 3.83 20.18 49.65
C MET A 1 3.31 18.85 49.12
N LYS A 2 2.97 17.85 49.95
CA LYS A 2 2.51 16.52 49.47
C LYS A 2 1.31 16.58 48.50
N ALA A 3 0.30 17.41 48.78
CA ALA A 3 -0.87 17.57 47.90
C ALA A 3 -0.53 18.20 46.54
N ILE A 4 0.45 19.12 46.48
CA ILE A 4 0.91 19.75 45.24
C ILE A 4 1.68 18.75 44.37
N ILE A 5 2.50 17.90 45.01
CA ILE A 5 3.24 16.83 44.33
C ILE A 5 2.27 15.79 43.73
N ILE A 6 1.23 15.41 44.47
CA ILE A 6 0.21 14.47 43.97
C ILE A 6 -0.58 15.08 42.80
N LEU A 7 -0.93 16.36 42.86
CA LEU A 7 -1.62 17.05 41.77
C LEU A 7 -0.75 17.15 40.51
N LEU A 8 0.55 17.43 40.65
CA LEU A 8 1.50 17.46 39.53
C LEU A 8 1.72 16.08 38.90
N ILE A 9 1.76 15.01 39.70
CA ILE A 9 1.83 13.63 39.21
C ILE A 9 0.55 13.27 38.45
N PHE A 10 -0.62 13.68 38.95
CA PHE A 10 -1.90 13.42 38.29
C PHE A 10 -2.03 14.19 36.96
N LEU A 11 -1.54 15.43 36.88
CA LEU A 11 -1.49 16.22 35.64
C LEU A 11 -0.50 15.65 34.61
N ALA A 12 0.59 15.03 35.06
CA ALA A 12 1.58 14.39 34.19
C ALA A 12 1.10 13.04 33.62
N LEU A 13 0.13 12.38 34.28
CA LEU A 13 -0.44 11.11 33.83
C LEU A 13 -1.53 11.27 32.76
N THR A 14 -2.20 12.43 32.70
CA THR A 14 -3.27 12.68 31.71
C THR A 14 -2.74 13.11 30.33
N SER A 15 -1.48 13.50 30.21
CA SER A 15 -0.85 13.92 28.94
C SER A 15 -0.35 12.76 28.06
N ILE A 16 -0.49 11.50 28.51
CA ILE A 16 -0.01 10.31 27.79
C ILE A 16 -1.08 9.74 26.83
N GLN A 17 -2.26 10.36 26.71
CA GLN A 17 -3.24 9.99 25.68
C GLN A 17 -2.85 10.56 24.31
N GLY A 18 -1.68 10.15 23.81
CA GLY A 18 -1.30 10.34 22.42
C GLY A 18 -2.17 9.45 21.56
N PHE A 19 -3.18 10.03 20.93
CA PHE A 19 -4.01 9.37 19.93
C PHE A 19 -3.11 8.77 18.83
N SER A 20 -2.93 7.45 18.88
CA SER A 20 -2.29 6.69 17.82
C SER A 20 -3.27 6.52 16.66
N GLN A 21 -3.57 7.61 15.96
CA GLN A 21 -4.33 7.56 14.72
C GLN A 21 -3.38 7.26 13.56
N THR A 22 -3.76 6.30 12.71
CA THR A 22 -3.07 6.04 11.44
C THR A 22 -3.19 7.29 10.58
N LYS A 23 -2.05 7.83 10.11
CA LYS A 23 -2.05 9.02 9.27
C LYS A 23 -2.13 8.62 7.80
N ARG A 24 -3.16 9.10 7.11
CA ARG A 24 -3.32 8.89 5.67
C ARG A 24 -2.24 9.66 4.90
N ILE A 25 -1.71 9.03 3.85
CA ILE A 25 -0.82 9.64 2.87
C ILE A 25 -1.65 9.85 1.59
N THR A 26 -1.71 11.09 1.13
CA THR A 26 -2.62 11.51 0.05
C THR A 26 -1.91 11.85 -1.26
N SER A 27 -0.58 11.77 -1.30
CA SER A 27 0.22 12.06 -2.50
C SER A 27 1.50 11.24 -2.57
N PHE A 28 2.06 11.14 -3.78
CA PHE A 28 3.38 10.56 -4.03
C PHE A 28 4.48 11.28 -3.25
N GLU A 29 4.45 12.60 -3.18
CA GLU A 29 5.44 13.38 -2.44
C GLU A 29 5.43 13.03 -0.95
N ALA A 30 4.25 13.00 -0.33
CA ALA A 30 4.11 12.61 1.08
C ALA A 30 4.48 11.14 1.32
N LEU A 31 4.25 10.27 0.34
CA LEU A 31 4.72 8.88 0.37
C LEU A 31 6.25 8.83 0.40
N MET A 32 6.91 9.52 -0.53
CA MET A 32 8.37 9.54 -0.61
C MET A 32 9.02 10.19 0.62
N GLU A 33 8.44 11.26 1.13
CA GLU A 33 8.88 11.88 2.39
C GLU A 33 8.80 10.87 3.55
N SER A 34 7.73 10.09 3.62
CA SER A 34 7.54 9.10 4.68
C SER A 34 8.50 7.91 4.56
N LEU A 35 8.70 7.42 3.34
CA LEU A 35 9.68 6.38 3.03
C LEU A 35 11.12 6.83 3.39
N ASN A 36 11.50 8.05 3.01
CA ASN A 36 12.84 8.60 3.30
C ASN A 36 13.07 8.84 4.80
N ARG A 37 12.01 9.01 5.58
CA ARG A 37 12.06 9.05 7.05
C ARG A 37 12.15 7.66 7.71
N GLY A 38 12.06 6.58 6.93
CA GLY A 38 12.01 5.22 7.45
C GLY A 38 10.70 4.89 8.19
N GLU A 39 9.62 5.59 7.88
CA GLU A 39 8.31 5.32 8.50
C GLU A 39 7.73 3.98 8.00
N ARG A 40 6.98 3.29 8.86
CA ARG A 40 6.28 2.06 8.48
C ARG A 40 5.00 2.39 7.73
N LEU A 41 4.89 1.89 6.51
CA LEU A 41 3.78 2.20 5.61
C LEU A 41 2.99 0.97 5.25
N ARG A 42 1.67 1.17 5.15
CA ARG A 42 0.71 0.16 4.70
C ARG A 42 -0.08 0.71 3.52
N ILE A 43 -0.25 -0.11 2.51
CA ILE A 43 -1.17 0.13 1.40
C ILE A 43 -2.38 -0.80 1.53
N ILE A 44 -3.56 -0.24 1.23
CA ILE A 44 -4.81 -0.96 1.07
C ILE A 44 -5.37 -0.63 -0.31
N ILE A 45 -5.59 -1.66 -1.12
CA ILE A 45 -6.02 -1.58 -2.51
C ILE A 45 -7.47 -2.05 -2.56
N HIS A 46 -8.38 -1.16 -2.95
CA HIS A 46 -9.78 -1.48 -3.23
C HIS A 46 -9.93 -1.62 -4.74
N TYR A 47 -9.94 -2.87 -5.24
CA TYR A 47 -9.91 -3.12 -6.68
C TYR A 47 -11.16 -2.61 -7.39
N SER A 48 -12.32 -2.64 -6.72
CA SER A 48 -13.59 -2.09 -7.23
C SER A 48 -13.54 -0.58 -7.55
N GLN A 49 -12.52 0.14 -7.05
CA GLN A 49 -12.26 1.56 -7.32
C GLN A 49 -11.11 1.78 -8.32
N CYS A 50 -10.69 0.72 -9.01
CA CYS A 50 -9.68 0.75 -10.05
C CYS A 50 -10.31 0.44 -11.41
N SER A 51 -9.54 0.61 -12.48
CA SER A 51 -9.87 0.14 -13.82
C SER A 51 -8.86 -0.88 -14.29
N TYR A 52 -9.22 -1.79 -15.20
CA TYR A 52 -8.21 -2.58 -15.90
C TYR A 52 -7.29 -1.66 -16.71
N THR A 53 -5.99 -1.95 -16.71
CA THR A 53 -5.08 -1.35 -17.68
C THR A 53 -5.53 -1.80 -19.09
N GLN A 54 -5.65 -0.86 -20.03
CA GLN A 54 -6.21 -1.11 -21.37
C GLN A 54 -5.55 -2.32 -22.04
N ASP A 55 -6.22 -3.47 -22.06
CA ASP A 55 -6.13 -4.57 -23.05
C ASP A 55 -6.92 -5.84 -22.65
N GLN A 56 -7.74 -5.82 -21.59
CA GLN A 56 -8.63 -6.95 -21.31
C GLN A 56 -9.83 -6.88 -22.25
N LYS A 57 -9.70 -7.53 -23.41
CA LYS A 57 -10.67 -7.61 -24.53
C LYS A 57 -12.07 -8.11 -24.15
N ASN A 58 -12.28 -8.56 -22.91
CA ASN A 58 -13.57 -8.98 -22.40
C ASN A 58 -13.87 -8.13 -21.17
N HIS A 59 -15.02 -7.47 -21.15
CA HIS A 59 -15.55 -6.72 -20.01
C HIS A 59 -15.85 -7.66 -18.82
N GLU A 60 -14.85 -8.33 -18.28
CA GLU A 60 -14.98 -9.01 -16.99
C GLU A 60 -15.18 -7.94 -15.92
N LEU A 61 -16.10 -8.20 -15.00
CA LEU A 61 -16.32 -7.30 -13.87
C LEU A 61 -15.04 -7.30 -13.02
N ILE A 62 -14.60 -6.10 -12.62
CA ILE A 62 -13.51 -5.98 -11.66
C ILE A 62 -14.03 -6.55 -10.32
N PRO A 63 -13.31 -7.51 -9.73
CA PRO A 63 -13.79 -8.17 -8.52
C PRO A 63 -13.79 -7.18 -7.34
N ASP A 64 -14.81 -7.27 -6.49
CA ASP A 64 -14.85 -6.53 -5.22
C ASP A 64 -13.92 -7.19 -4.19
N VAL A 65 -12.63 -6.95 -4.38
CA VAL A 65 -11.55 -7.49 -3.56
C VAL A 65 -10.81 -6.34 -2.92
N ILE A 66 -10.37 -6.56 -1.67
CA ILE A 66 -9.51 -5.65 -0.93
C ILE A 66 -8.21 -6.38 -0.63
N THR A 67 -7.08 -5.76 -0.93
CA THR A 67 -5.74 -6.28 -0.57
C THR A 67 -5.01 -5.28 0.30
N GLY A 68 -4.48 -5.75 1.44
CA GLY A 68 -3.60 -4.96 2.30
C GLY A 68 -2.20 -5.54 2.30
N MET A 69 -1.18 -4.69 2.19
CA MET A 69 0.22 -5.10 2.34
C MET A 69 1.09 -3.98 2.91
N ASN A 70 2.22 -4.37 3.51
CA ASN A 70 3.24 -3.44 4.00
C ASN A 70 4.19 -3.04 2.87
N ILE A 71 4.74 -1.83 2.94
CA ILE A 71 5.77 -1.34 2.02
C ILE A 71 7.14 -1.48 2.72
N ASP A 72 7.67 -2.71 2.73
CA ASP A 72 8.92 -3.02 3.44
C ASP A 72 10.17 -2.89 2.56
N THR A 73 10.04 -3.22 1.28
CA THR A 73 11.12 -3.13 0.28
C THR A 73 10.59 -2.41 -0.95
N TYR A 74 11.24 -1.31 -1.30
CA TYR A 74 10.85 -0.46 -2.40
C TYR A 74 12.07 0.04 -3.15
N GLU A 75 11.85 0.46 -4.40
CA GLU A 75 12.85 1.11 -5.22
C GLU A 75 12.24 2.36 -5.86
N TYR A 76 12.96 3.47 -5.76
CA TYR A 76 12.57 4.74 -6.38
C TYR A 76 13.37 4.95 -7.66
N PHE A 77 12.68 5.38 -8.71
CA PHE A 77 13.26 5.73 -9.99
C PHE A 77 12.93 7.19 -10.30
N ALA A 78 13.95 8.03 -10.40
CA ALA A 78 13.80 9.41 -10.86
C ALA A 78 13.30 9.46 -12.31
N SER A 79 12.75 10.60 -12.74
CA SER A 79 12.42 10.81 -14.16
C SER A 79 13.68 10.57 -15.02
N GLY A 80 13.51 9.83 -16.12
CA GLY A 80 14.59 9.47 -17.04
C GLY A 80 15.51 8.33 -16.60
N ALA A 81 15.47 7.88 -15.34
CA ALA A 81 16.42 6.87 -14.82
C ALA A 81 16.35 5.52 -15.54
N VAL A 82 15.14 5.13 -15.98
CA VAL A 82 14.88 3.88 -16.72
C VAL A 82 13.99 4.15 -17.93
N HIS A 83 14.29 5.22 -18.67
CA HIS A 83 13.49 5.68 -19.83
C HIS A 83 12.02 5.97 -19.48
N ASN A 84 11.74 6.31 -18.21
CA ASN A 84 10.43 6.71 -17.72
C ASN A 84 10.26 8.22 -17.81
N LEU A 85 9.10 8.69 -18.26
CA LEU A 85 8.77 10.13 -18.29
C LEU A 85 8.59 10.70 -16.87
N ASN A 86 7.87 9.99 -16.02
CA ASN A 86 7.57 10.41 -14.65
C ASN A 86 8.37 9.59 -13.64
N ALA A 87 8.83 10.22 -12.57
CA ALA A 87 9.39 9.50 -11.42
C ALA A 87 8.34 8.55 -10.81
N PHE A 88 8.80 7.45 -10.24
CA PHE A 88 7.91 6.48 -9.59
C PHE A 88 8.63 5.71 -8.48
N VAL A 89 7.83 5.10 -7.60
CA VAL A 89 8.29 4.12 -6.62
C VAL A 89 7.60 2.80 -6.90
N VAL A 90 8.35 1.70 -6.81
CA VAL A 90 7.85 0.35 -7.04
C VAL A 90 8.17 -0.54 -5.85
N PHE A 91 7.25 -1.44 -5.54
CA PHE A 91 7.43 -2.48 -4.54
C PHE A 91 6.58 -3.69 -4.89
N SER A 92 6.87 -4.82 -4.27
CA SER A 92 6.10 -6.05 -4.49
C SER A 92 6.10 -6.96 -3.28
N GLN A 93 5.10 -7.83 -3.21
CA GLN A 93 5.04 -8.93 -2.26
C GLN A 93 4.70 -10.23 -2.98
N THR A 94 5.19 -11.34 -2.45
CA THR A 94 4.84 -12.68 -2.92
C THR A 94 4.42 -13.53 -1.74
N GLN A 95 3.27 -14.19 -1.85
CA GLN A 95 2.78 -15.11 -0.82
C GLN A 95 2.42 -16.45 -1.44
N LEU A 96 2.80 -17.55 -0.79
CA LEU A 96 2.31 -18.88 -1.18
C LEU A 96 0.91 -19.07 -0.58
N ILE A 97 -0.08 -19.27 -1.45
CA ILE A 97 -1.47 -19.45 -1.02
C ILE A 97 -2.06 -20.73 -1.60
N LYS A 98 -3.12 -21.24 -0.96
CA LYS A 98 -4.00 -22.23 -1.60
C LYS A 98 -4.62 -21.58 -2.84
N ASN A 99 -4.54 -22.26 -3.99
CA ASN A 99 -5.10 -21.73 -5.23
C ASN A 99 -6.63 -21.56 -5.09
N PRO A 100 -7.20 -20.35 -5.21
CA PRO A 100 -8.64 -20.15 -5.07
C PRO A 100 -9.43 -20.57 -6.31
N ILE A 101 -8.78 -20.69 -7.47
CA ILE A 101 -9.43 -21.02 -8.76
C ILE A 101 -9.27 -22.51 -9.11
N GLY A 102 -8.50 -23.28 -8.33
CA GLY A 102 -8.28 -24.69 -8.62
C GLY A 102 -7.56 -25.46 -7.51
N GLY A 103 -7.02 -26.63 -7.85
CA GLY A 103 -6.25 -27.44 -6.91
C GLY A 103 -4.86 -26.87 -6.58
N GLY A 104 -4.27 -27.35 -5.49
CA GLY A 104 -2.88 -27.08 -5.13
C GLY A 104 -2.61 -25.69 -4.54
N PHE A 105 -1.39 -25.20 -4.76
CA PHE A 105 -0.88 -23.92 -4.25
C PHE A 105 -0.33 -23.08 -5.40
N VAL A 106 -0.37 -21.76 -5.24
CA VAL A 106 0.20 -20.78 -6.18
C VAL A 106 0.97 -19.72 -5.41
N TYR A 107 1.99 -19.13 -6.04
CA TYR A 107 2.53 -17.86 -5.58
C TYR A 107 1.59 -16.75 -6.05
N ASN A 108 0.96 -16.06 -5.09
CA ASN A 108 0.26 -14.82 -5.30
C ASN A 108 1.26 -13.67 -5.24
N TYR A 109 1.59 -13.14 -6.41
CA TYR A 109 2.53 -12.03 -6.59
C TYR A 109 1.74 -10.75 -6.83
N GLY A 110 1.96 -9.75 -5.98
CA GLY A 110 1.44 -8.39 -6.14
C GLY A 110 2.59 -7.41 -6.34
N LYS A 111 2.54 -6.59 -7.39
CA LYS A 111 3.47 -5.49 -7.64
C LYS A 111 2.69 -4.20 -7.75
N VAL A 112 3.19 -3.16 -7.10
CA VAL A 112 2.60 -1.82 -7.14
C VAL A 112 3.64 -0.83 -7.61
N ARG A 113 3.27 0.00 -8.57
CA ARG A 113 4.03 1.16 -9.04
C ARG A 113 3.20 2.40 -8.81
N ILE A 114 3.72 3.37 -8.06
CA ILE A 114 3.08 4.66 -7.80
C ILE A 114 3.90 5.73 -8.50
N ASN A 115 3.29 6.46 -9.43
CA ASN A 115 3.96 7.52 -10.18
C ASN A 115 3.80 8.87 -9.48
N ALA A 116 4.67 9.81 -9.83
CA ALA A 116 4.68 11.18 -9.30
C ALA A 116 3.36 11.95 -9.51
N ASP A 117 2.57 11.57 -10.51
CA ASP A 117 1.25 12.15 -10.80
C ASP A 117 0.10 11.53 -9.98
N ASN A 118 0.42 10.71 -8.95
CA ASN A 118 -0.51 9.98 -8.09
C ASN A 118 -1.31 8.86 -8.79
N THR A 119 -0.97 8.52 -10.04
CA THR A 119 -1.48 7.30 -10.68
C THR A 119 -0.74 6.08 -10.16
N VAL A 120 -1.46 4.97 -10.05
CA VAL A 120 -0.93 3.72 -9.51
C VAL A 120 -1.22 2.59 -10.47
N GLN A 121 -0.21 1.80 -10.81
CA GLN A 121 -0.38 0.53 -11.50
C GLN A 121 -0.22 -0.62 -10.50
N VAL A 122 -1.17 -1.56 -10.53
CA VAL A 122 -1.17 -2.75 -9.69
C VAL A 122 -1.19 -3.97 -10.60
N THR A 123 -0.14 -4.80 -10.52
CA THR A 123 -0.06 -6.08 -11.22
C THR A 123 -0.27 -7.19 -10.20
N THR A 124 -1.23 -8.08 -10.45
CA THR A 124 -1.41 -9.31 -9.67
C THR A 124 -1.20 -10.54 -10.55
N LYS A 125 -0.45 -11.51 -10.04
CA LYS A 125 -0.17 -12.77 -10.74
C LYS A 125 -0.33 -13.97 -9.83
N TYR A 126 -0.93 -15.03 -10.37
CA TYR A 126 -0.76 -16.37 -9.81
C TYR A 126 0.29 -17.10 -10.62
N LEU A 127 1.33 -17.57 -9.94
CA LEU A 127 2.44 -18.30 -10.55
C LEU A 127 2.42 -19.74 -10.05
N ASN A 128 2.67 -20.70 -10.96
CA ASN A 128 2.93 -22.08 -10.58
C ASN A 128 4.21 -22.14 -9.71
N PRO A 129 4.18 -22.73 -8.50
CA PRO A 129 5.31 -22.63 -7.58
C PRO A 129 6.54 -23.46 -8.00
N LYS A 130 6.39 -24.42 -8.92
CA LYS A 130 7.51 -25.24 -9.41
C LYS A 130 8.20 -24.63 -10.64
N ARG A 131 7.40 -24.09 -11.56
CA ARG A 131 7.88 -23.63 -12.88
C ARG A 131 7.84 -22.12 -13.07
N LEU A 132 7.27 -21.39 -12.11
CA LEU A 132 7.01 -19.94 -12.16
C LEU A 132 6.18 -19.50 -13.39
N LYS A 133 5.46 -20.43 -14.02
CA LYS A 133 4.54 -20.14 -15.12
C LYS A 133 3.38 -19.29 -14.61
N VAL A 134 3.07 -18.21 -15.30
CA VAL A 134 1.88 -17.38 -15.05
C VAL A 134 0.62 -18.19 -15.35
N LEU A 135 -0.24 -18.31 -14.35
CA LEU A 135 -1.55 -18.98 -14.42
C LEU A 135 -2.70 -17.97 -14.49
N MET A 136 -2.50 -16.79 -13.93
CA MET A 136 -3.41 -15.64 -13.98
C MET A 136 -2.58 -14.37 -13.94
N ASN A 137 -2.97 -13.35 -14.70
CA ASN A 137 -2.40 -12.01 -14.66
C ASN A 137 -3.52 -10.97 -14.77
N GLN A 138 -3.54 -10.01 -13.86
CA GLN A 138 -4.43 -8.87 -13.93
C GLN A 138 -3.63 -7.60 -13.66
N ASP A 139 -3.83 -6.61 -14.51
CA ASP A 139 -3.18 -5.31 -14.41
C ASP A 139 -4.27 -4.25 -14.25
N PHE A 140 -4.13 -3.45 -13.19
CA PHE A 140 -5.08 -2.41 -12.81
C PHE A 140 -4.41 -1.05 -12.79
N THR A 141 -5.16 -0.03 -13.19
CA THR A 141 -4.82 1.37 -13.01
C THR A 141 -5.74 1.98 -11.94
N CYS A 142 -5.15 2.61 -10.93
CA CYS A 142 -5.85 3.23 -9.81
C CYS A 142 -5.29 4.65 -9.56
N LYS A 143 -5.87 5.36 -8.60
CA LYS A 143 -5.34 6.63 -8.06
C LYS A 143 -5.20 6.56 -6.54
N ILE A 144 -4.26 7.32 -5.99
CA ILE A 144 -4.18 7.54 -4.54
C ILE A 144 -5.48 8.17 -4.03
N ASN A 145 -6.01 7.59 -2.96
CA ASN A 145 -7.18 8.08 -2.25
C ASN A 145 -6.80 9.25 -1.34
N THR A 146 -7.36 10.43 -1.64
CA THR A 146 -7.12 11.66 -0.87
C THR A 146 -8.13 11.88 0.25
N GLY A 147 -9.16 11.04 0.36
CA GLY A 147 -10.36 11.24 1.19
C GLY A 147 -11.45 12.06 0.50
N ASN A 148 -11.10 12.80 -0.55
CA ASN A 148 -12.01 13.65 -1.32
C ASN A 148 -12.19 13.17 -2.78
N ASN A 149 -11.65 11.99 -3.12
CA ASN A 149 -11.78 11.38 -4.42
C ASN A 149 -12.15 9.89 -4.29
N GLU A 150 -12.49 9.26 -5.42
CA GLU A 150 -12.80 7.83 -5.50
C GLU A 150 -11.55 6.98 -5.79
N GLY A 151 -10.38 7.37 -5.26
CA GLY A 151 -9.14 6.62 -5.50
C GLY A 151 -9.15 5.25 -4.79
N GLY A 152 -8.80 4.18 -5.51
CA GLY A 152 -8.72 2.83 -4.93
C GLY A 152 -7.51 2.54 -4.03
N ILE A 153 -6.53 3.45 -3.95
CA ILE A 153 -5.28 3.23 -3.22
C ILE A 153 -5.25 4.03 -1.93
N ASN A 154 -5.39 3.34 -0.80
CA ASN A 154 -5.33 3.96 0.52
C ASN A 154 -3.95 3.70 1.14
N LEU A 155 -3.20 4.77 1.38
CA LEU A 155 -1.87 4.71 1.99
C LEU A 155 -1.93 5.25 3.41
N PHE A 156 -1.29 4.53 4.34
CA PHE A 156 -1.21 4.92 5.74
C PHE A 156 0.21 4.78 6.25
N LYS A 157 0.57 5.65 7.18
CA LYS A 157 1.73 5.44 8.04
C LYS A 157 1.32 5.11 9.46
N GLU A 158 2.04 4.16 10.05
CA GLU A 158 1.93 3.84 11.46
C GLU A 158 2.71 4.86 12.30
N ASN A 159 2.13 5.32 13.41
CA ASN A 159 2.89 6.10 14.38
C ASN A 159 3.77 5.15 15.20
N CYS A 160 5.09 5.35 15.15
CA CYS A 160 6.09 4.54 15.86
C CYS A 160 6.05 4.62 17.39
N ASN A 161 4.97 5.12 18.01
CA ASN A 161 4.81 5.18 19.47
C ASN A 161 4.14 3.93 20.09
N ALA A 162 3.76 2.94 19.28
CA ALA A 162 3.36 1.64 19.80
C ALA A 162 4.63 0.85 20.18
N LYS A 163 5.12 1.09 21.40
CA LYS A 163 6.05 0.15 22.04
C LYS A 163 5.38 -1.23 22.09
N LYS A 164 6.14 -2.24 21.63
CA LYS A 164 5.86 -3.67 21.82
C LYS A 164 5.57 -3.99 23.28
#